data_AF-A0A9E5E156-F1
#
_entry.id   AF-A0A9E5E156-F1
#
_cell.length_a   1.000
_cell.length_b   1.000
_cell.length_c   1.000
_cell.angle_alpha   90.00
_cell.angle_beta   90.00
_cell.angle_gamma   90.00
#
_symmetry.space_group_name_H-M   'P 1'
#
loop_
_entity.id
_entity.type
_entity.pdbx_description
1 polymer ?
#
loop_
_entity_poly.entity_id
_entity_poly.type
_entity_poly.pdbx_seq_one_letter_code
_entity_poly.pdbx_strand_id
1 'polypeptide(L)'
;MTGDPKMPGPVNLEKGMEELRERIHREMRVELEGRLKKNPKPSEQELVMGAFQEELEPQVREALTIMYQKGYSTSSSGFYGGGMQAIDGEFILNADTVTQLKVFGVQVESVNNYYTFLKFQSTAADQEVIRQQAVRIAKALPDQEMPAFYSRSLAGEEFRAQYGDPLEVKRMQLERRLALGYLFDDTKEKLERNLEEVRAEIKKREETIVSFVRIST
;
A
#
# COMPACT_ATOMS: atom_id res chain seq x y z
N MET A 1 -9.47 -4.94 -57.61
CA MET A 1 -9.80 -4.07 -56.46
C MET A 1 -9.21 -4.71 -55.22
N THR A 2 -7.92 -4.47 -54.98
CA THR A 2 -7.23 -4.89 -53.76
C THR A 2 -7.46 -3.79 -52.74
N GLY A 3 -8.46 -3.95 -51.88
CA GLY A 3 -8.67 -3.05 -50.76
C GLY A 3 -7.53 -3.26 -49.78
N ASP A 4 -6.67 -2.25 -49.62
CA ASP A 4 -5.67 -2.27 -48.57
C ASP A 4 -6.34 -2.49 -47.21
N PRO A 5 -5.80 -3.36 -46.35
CA PRO A 5 -6.33 -3.56 -45.02
C PRO A 5 -6.26 -2.23 -44.28
N LYS A 6 -7.42 -1.72 -43.92
CA LYS A 6 -7.59 -0.50 -43.13
C LYS A 6 -6.86 -0.71 -41.81
N MET A 7 -5.67 -0.12 -41.67
CA MET A 7 -4.93 -0.13 -40.42
C MET A 7 -5.87 0.33 -39.30
N PRO A 8 -5.95 -0.40 -38.17
CA PRO A 8 -6.73 0.08 -37.04
C PRO A 8 -6.24 1.48 -36.69
N GLY A 9 -7.15 2.44 -36.69
CA GLY A 9 -6.84 3.82 -36.33
C GLY A 9 -6.19 3.88 -34.93
N PRO A 10 -5.50 4.98 -34.59
CA PRO A 10 -4.85 5.11 -33.29
C PRO A 10 -5.86 4.79 -32.20
N VAL A 11 -5.54 3.77 -31.38
CA VAL A 11 -6.35 3.40 -30.22
C VAL A 11 -6.52 4.66 -29.38
N ASN A 12 -7.77 5.06 -29.12
CA ASN A 12 -8.04 6.15 -28.20
C ASN A 12 -7.59 5.69 -26.80
N LEU A 13 -6.42 6.17 -26.38
CA LEU A 13 -5.77 5.77 -25.13
C LEU A 13 -6.68 5.99 -23.93
N GLU A 14 -7.45 7.08 -23.90
CA GLU A 14 -8.38 7.37 -22.81
C GLU A 14 -9.48 6.32 -22.73
N LYS A 15 -10.08 5.96 -23.87
CA LYS A 15 -11.10 4.91 -23.91
C LYS A 15 -10.52 3.56 -23.48
N GLY A 16 -9.33 3.21 -23.99
CA GLY A 16 -8.66 1.98 -23.60
C GLY A 16 -8.33 1.93 -22.10
N MET A 17 -7.94 3.06 -21.50
CA MET A 17 -7.67 3.16 -20.06
C MET A 17 -8.92 2.99 -19.21
N GLU A 18 -10.05 3.55 -19.65
CA GLU A 18 -11.33 3.37 -18.93
C GLU A 18 -11.79 1.91 -19.00
N GLU A 19 -11.74 1.29 -20.18
CA GLU A 19 -12.05 -0.14 -20.36
C GLU A 19 -11.13 -1.03 -19.50
N LEU A 20 -9.85 -0.69 -19.40
CA LEU A 20 -8.87 -1.37 -18.55
C LEU A 20 -9.21 -1.22 -17.06
N ARG A 21 -9.52 0.00 -16.61
CA ARG A 21 -9.90 0.31 -15.23
C ARG A 21 -11.11 -0.49 -14.80
N GLU A 22 -12.17 -0.47 -15.59
CA GLU A 22 -13.40 -1.20 -15.28
C GLU A 22 -13.14 -2.71 -15.18
N ARG A 23 -12.34 -3.26 -16.10
CA ARG A 23 -11.96 -4.68 -16.08
C ARG A 23 -11.23 -5.03 -14.79
N ILE A 24 -10.20 -4.26 -14.43
CA ILE A 24 -9.42 -4.44 -13.20
C ILE A 24 -10.32 -4.37 -11.95
N HIS A 25 -11.20 -3.38 -11.85
CA HIS A 25 -12.10 -3.24 -10.69
C HIS A 25 -13.14 -4.36 -10.59
N ARG A 26 -13.55 -4.97 -11.71
CA ARG A 26 -14.36 -6.20 -11.68
C ARG A 26 -13.56 -7.39 -11.16
N GLU A 27 -12.34 -7.58 -11.64
CA GLU A 27 -11.45 -8.68 -11.21
C GLU A 27 -11.12 -8.58 -9.72
N MET A 28 -10.77 -7.40 -9.23
CA MET A 28 -10.46 -7.15 -7.81
C MET A 28 -11.62 -7.52 -6.88
N ARG A 29 -12.87 -7.22 -7.26
CA ARG A 29 -14.04 -7.60 -6.45
C ARG A 29 -14.16 -9.12 -6.29
N VAL A 30 -13.94 -9.86 -7.38
CA VAL A 30 -13.96 -11.32 -7.36
C VAL A 30 -12.81 -11.88 -6.52
N GLU A 31 -11.61 -11.32 -6.64
CA GLU A 31 -10.44 -11.69 -5.82
C GLU A 31 -10.72 -11.47 -4.33
N LEU A 32 -11.22 -10.29 -3.95
CA LEU A 32 -11.52 -9.92 -2.57
C LEU A 32 -12.62 -10.81 -1.96
N GLU A 33 -13.70 -11.07 -2.69
CA GLU A 33 -14.73 -12.02 -2.23
C GLU A 33 -14.16 -13.41 -2.00
N GLY A 34 -13.26 -13.85 -2.88
CA GLY A 34 -12.54 -15.12 -2.75
C GLY A 34 -11.64 -15.15 -1.51
N ARG A 35 -10.89 -14.07 -1.27
CA ARG A 35 -10.04 -13.87 -0.09
C ARG A 35 -10.87 -13.97 1.18
N LEU A 36 -11.93 -13.16 1.32
CA LEU A 36 -12.75 -13.11 2.53
C LEU A 36 -13.41 -14.45 2.87
N LYS A 37 -13.78 -15.26 1.86
CA LYS A 37 -14.31 -16.62 2.07
C LYS A 37 -13.25 -17.62 2.55
N LYS A 38 -12.03 -17.51 2.05
CA LYS A 38 -10.95 -18.49 2.32
C LYS A 38 -10.14 -18.15 3.56
N ASN A 39 -9.79 -16.90 3.72
CA ASN A 39 -9.01 -16.39 4.83
C ASN A 39 -9.33 -14.88 4.97
N PRO A 40 -10.13 -14.44 5.94
CA PRO A 40 -10.38 -13.02 6.16
C PRO A 40 -9.30 -12.36 7.04
N LYS A 41 -8.29 -13.11 7.52
CA LYS A 41 -7.26 -12.57 8.39
C LYS A 41 -6.20 -11.83 7.57
N PRO A 42 -5.94 -10.54 7.85
CA PRO A 42 -4.89 -9.79 7.18
C PRO A 42 -3.51 -10.22 7.67
N SER A 43 -2.54 -10.11 6.78
CA SER A 43 -1.12 -10.20 7.09
C SER A 43 -0.62 -8.95 7.81
N GLU A 44 0.58 -9.03 8.39
CA GLU A 44 1.21 -7.87 9.03
C GLU A 44 1.36 -6.70 8.05
N GLN A 45 1.79 -6.98 6.82
CA GLN A 45 1.94 -5.97 5.79
C GLN A 45 0.58 -5.33 5.44
N GLU A 46 -0.47 -6.13 5.24
CA GLU A 46 -1.83 -5.61 4.96
C GLU A 46 -2.36 -4.72 6.09
N LEU A 47 -2.07 -5.05 7.36
CA LEU A 47 -2.43 -4.19 8.50
C LEU A 47 -1.72 -2.83 8.46
N VAL A 48 -0.44 -2.81 8.06
CA VAL A 48 0.35 -1.58 7.92
C VAL A 48 -0.15 -0.76 6.75
N MET A 49 -0.41 -1.40 5.61
CA MET A 49 -0.97 -0.76 4.42
C MET A 49 -2.40 -0.25 4.64
N GLY A 50 -3.16 -0.91 5.53
CA GLY A 50 -4.55 -0.61 5.77
C GLY A 50 -5.48 -1.12 4.67
N ALA A 51 -5.10 -2.21 3.99
CA ALA A 51 -5.86 -2.82 2.90
C ALA A 51 -5.40 -4.27 2.67
N PHE A 52 -6.30 -5.14 2.21
CA PHE A 52 -5.91 -6.43 1.64
C PHE A 52 -5.13 -6.20 0.34
N GLN A 53 -4.26 -7.15 -0.03
CA GLN A 53 -3.58 -7.07 -1.33
C GLN A 53 -4.56 -7.03 -2.50
N GLU A 54 -5.69 -7.73 -2.38
CA GLU A 54 -6.76 -7.77 -3.38
C GLU A 54 -7.49 -6.43 -3.54
N GLU A 55 -7.46 -5.56 -2.53
CA GLU A 55 -8.03 -4.19 -2.58
C GLU A 55 -7.11 -3.19 -3.29
N LEU A 56 -5.84 -3.55 -3.50
CA LEU A 56 -4.89 -2.74 -4.25
C LEU A 56 -5.00 -3.06 -5.73
N GLU A 57 -4.92 -2.06 -6.60
CA GLU A 57 -4.96 -2.30 -8.03
C GLU A 57 -3.71 -3.08 -8.50
N PRO A 58 -3.86 -4.16 -9.29
CA PRO A 58 -2.82 -5.16 -9.53
C PRO A 58 -1.57 -4.58 -10.20
N GLN A 59 -1.71 -3.52 -11.00
CA GLN A 59 -0.59 -2.84 -11.64
C GLN A 59 0.26 -2.00 -10.68
N VAL A 60 -0.22 -1.67 -9.48
CA VAL A 60 0.57 -0.92 -8.48
C VAL A 60 0.98 -1.76 -7.26
N ARG A 61 0.42 -2.95 -7.06
CA ARG A 61 0.69 -3.85 -5.90
C ARG A 61 2.18 -4.06 -5.60
N GLU A 62 2.97 -4.43 -6.62
CA GLU A 62 4.40 -4.69 -6.44
C GLU A 62 5.16 -3.41 -6.08
N ALA A 63 4.82 -2.29 -6.72
CA ALA A 63 5.42 -1.00 -6.44
C ALA A 63 5.17 -0.56 -4.99
N LEU A 64 3.93 -0.73 -4.50
CA LEU A 64 3.59 -0.45 -3.11
C LEU A 64 4.37 -1.34 -2.15
N THR A 65 4.50 -2.64 -2.44
CA THR A 65 5.31 -3.55 -1.61
C THR A 65 6.76 -3.09 -1.50
N ILE A 66 7.38 -2.69 -2.62
CA ILE A 66 8.74 -2.14 -2.63
C ILE A 66 8.82 -0.83 -1.83
N MET A 67 7.83 0.05 -1.99
CA MET A 67 7.76 1.31 -1.24
C MET A 67 7.66 1.08 0.27
N TYR A 68 6.80 0.17 0.70
CA TYR A 68 6.66 -0.20 2.12
C TYR A 68 7.93 -0.79 2.71
N GLN A 69 8.63 -1.64 1.95
CA GLN A 69 9.93 -2.20 2.36
C GLN A 69 11.01 -1.12 2.54
N LYS A 70 10.95 -0.04 1.76
CA LYS A 70 11.85 1.11 1.84
C LYS A 70 11.42 2.18 2.85
N GLY A 71 10.34 1.95 3.59
CA GLY A 71 9.87 2.88 4.62
C GLY A 71 8.86 3.93 4.19
N TYR A 72 8.29 3.82 2.98
CA TYR A 72 7.28 4.77 2.50
C TYR A 72 5.87 4.33 2.87
N SER A 73 5.15 5.20 3.57
CA SER A 73 3.73 5.03 3.89
C SER A 73 2.85 5.61 2.81
N THR A 74 2.02 4.78 2.19
CA THR A 74 1.08 5.20 1.14
C THR A 74 -0.34 5.26 1.67
N SER A 75 -1.10 6.25 1.22
CA SER A 75 -2.51 6.45 1.56
C SER A 75 -3.44 5.96 0.46
N SER A 76 -3.04 6.14 -0.81
CA SER A 76 -3.86 5.86 -1.98
C SER A 76 -2.98 5.53 -3.19
N SER A 77 -3.53 4.79 -4.16
CA SER A 77 -2.82 4.39 -5.37
C SER A 77 -3.74 3.91 -6.48
N GLY A 78 -3.31 3.99 -7.73
CA GLY A 78 -3.99 3.40 -8.88
C GLY A 78 -4.46 4.44 -9.90
N PHE A 79 -5.58 4.19 -10.57
CA PHE A 79 -6.18 5.11 -11.55
C PHE A 79 -6.58 6.45 -10.90
N TYR A 80 -6.05 7.55 -11.42
CA TYR A 80 -6.27 8.93 -10.96
C TYR A 80 -7.12 9.78 -11.94
N GLY A 81 -7.64 9.16 -13.00
CA GLY A 81 -8.47 9.80 -14.04
C GLY A 81 -7.69 10.23 -15.28
N GLY A 82 -8.35 10.31 -16.44
CA GLY A 82 -7.71 10.70 -17.71
C GLY A 82 -6.53 9.79 -18.13
N GLY A 83 -6.54 8.52 -17.72
CA GLY A 83 -5.42 7.59 -17.93
C GLY A 83 -4.19 7.85 -17.05
N MET A 84 -4.25 8.81 -16.12
CA MET A 84 -3.22 9.06 -15.13
C MET A 84 -3.24 7.97 -14.05
N GLN A 85 -2.05 7.63 -13.55
CA GLN A 85 -1.85 6.83 -12.35
C GLN A 85 -1.29 7.71 -11.24
N ALA A 86 -1.60 7.39 -9.99
CA ALA A 86 -1.02 8.04 -8.83
C ALA A 86 -0.60 7.02 -7.77
N ILE A 87 0.44 7.36 -7.02
CA ILE A 87 0.73 6.79 -5.70
C ILE A 87 0.96 7.98 -4.78
N ASP A 88 0.24 8.04 -3.66
CA ASP A 88 0.36 9.15 -2.73
C ASP A 88 0.39 8.69 -1.28
N GLY A 89 0.94 9.55 -0.42
CA GLY A 89 1.10 9.24 0.98
C GLY A 89 1.93 10.25 1.74
N GLU A 90 2.24 9.88 2.97
CA GLU A 90 2.92 10.72 3.94
C GLU A 90 4.42 10.47 3.90
N PHE A 91 5.08 11.07 2.93
CA PHE A 91 6.52 11.01 2.77
C PHE A 91 7.03 12.26 2.05
N ILE A 92 8.31 12.55 2.23
CA ILE A 92 8.99 13.69 1.63
C ILE A 92 10.13 13.15 0.76
N LEU A 93 10.30 13.74 -0.41
CA LEU A 93 11.40 13.41 -1.31
C LEU A 93 12.40 14.55 -1.35
N ASN A 94 13.69 14.22 -1.32
CA ASN A 94 14.75 15.20 -1.54
C ASN A 94 14.81 15.65 -3.01
N ALA A 95 15.49 16.77 -3.26
CA ALA A 95 15.56 17.36 -4.60
C ALA A 95 16.17 16.41 -5.66
N ASP A 96 17.14 15.59 -5.27
CA ASP A 96 17.79 14.63 -6.16
C ASP A 96 16.82 13.53 -6.61
N THR A 97 16.06 12.97 -5.67
CA THR A 97 15.02 11.96 -5.96
C THR A 97 13.93 12.55 -6.85
N VAL A 98 13.47 13.77 -6.56
CA VAL A 98 12.48 14.47 -7.40
C VAL A 98 13.02 14.67 -8.82
N THR A 99 14.29 15.06 -8.96
CA THR A 99 14.94 15.24 -10.27
C THR A 99 15.02 13.91 -11.03
N GLN A 100 15.40 12.83 -10.35
CA GLN A 100 15.45 11.49 -10.95
C GLN A 100 14.08 11.00 -11.42
N LEU A 101 13.03 11.20 -10.61
CA LEU A 101 11.66 10.80 -10.98
C LEU A 101 11.11 11.59 -12.16
N LYS A 102 11.44 12.88 -12.30
CA LYS A 102 11.07 13.69 -13.46
C LYS A 102 11.64 13.15 -14.76
N VAL A 103 12.85 12.57 -14.75
CA VAL A 103 13.43 11.89 -15.93
C VAL A 103 12.58 10.70 -16.39
N PHE A 104 11.80 10.09 -15.48
CA PHE A 104 10.87 9.00 -15.82
C PHE A 104 9.48 9.47 -16.23
N GLY A 105 9.28 10.78 -16.38
CA GLY A 105 7.97 11.37 -16.69
C GLY A 105 7.01 11.39 -15.49
N VAL A 106 7.53 11.32 -14.26
CA VAL A 106 6.71 11.42 -13.04
C VAL A 106 6.56 12.88 -12.64
N GLN A 107 5.32 13.28 -12.40
CA GLN A 107 4.99 14.54 -11.74
C GLN A 107 4.97 14.31 -10.23
N VAL A 108 5.80 15.08 -9.51
CA VAL A 108 5.85 15.03 -8.05
C VAL A 108 5.21 16.31 -7.52
N GLU A 109 4.16 16.15 -6.72
CA GLU A 109 3.48 17.27 -6.04
C GLU A 109 3.54 17.06 -4.53
N SER A 110 4.05 18.05 -3.79
CA SER A 110 4.08 18.02 -2.33
C SER A 110 3.02 18.97 -1.77
N VAL A 111 2.21 18.47 -0.85
CA VAL A 111 1.16 19.22 -0.13
C VAL A 111 1.59 19.38 1.32
N ASN A 112 1.61 20.63 1.79
CA ASN A 112 1.94 21.01 3.18
C ASN A 112 3.28 20.47 3.70
N ASN A 113 4.25 20.18 2.82
CA ASN A 113 5.57 19.61 3.15
C ASN A 113 5.56 18.25 3.88
N TYR A 114 4.44 17.54 3.93
CA TYR A 114 4.34 16.22 4.58
C TYR A 114 3.66 15.15 3.72
N TYR A 115 2.95 15.56 2.67
CA TYR A 115 2.21 14.67 1.79
C TYR A 115 2.74 14.79 0.38
N THR A 116 2.94 13.68 -0.32
CA THR A 116 3.48 13.66 -1.68
C THR A 116 2.61 12.83 -2.61
N PHE A 117 2.35 13.33 -3.81
CA PHE A 117 1.77 12.61 -4.93
C PHE A 117 2.84 12.30 -5.96
N LEU A 118 2.91 11.05 -6.39
CA LEU A 118 3.68 10.58 -7.54
C LEU A 118 2.72 10.24 -8.66
N LYS A 119 2.54 11.16 -9.62
CA LYS A 119 1.60 11.00 -10.74
C LYS A 119 2.36 10.66 -12.02
N PHE A 120 1.87 9.70 -12.80
CA PHE A 120 2.48 9.34 -14.07
C PHE A 120 1.45 8.83 -15.07
N GLN A 121 1.68 9.11 -16.34
CA GLN A 121 0.83 8.66 -17.43
C GLN A 121 1.49 7.48 -18.15
N SER A 122 0.72 6.43 -18.41
CA SER A 122 1.20 5.29 -19.20
C SER A 122 1.07 5.59 -20.69
N THR A 123 1.99 5.04 -21.48
CA THR A 123 2.02 5.16 -22.94
C THR A 123 1.04 4.21 -23.64
N ALA A 124 0.47 3.24 -22.91
CA ALA A 124 -0.46 2.26 -23.44
C ALA A 124 -1.51 1.88 -22.38
N ALA A 125 -2.73 1.58 -22.84
CA ALA A 125 -3.79 1.00 -22.03
C ALA A 125 -3.52 -0.48 -21.75
N ASP A 126 -2.40 -0.75 -21.10
CA ASP A 126 -1.89 -2.08 -20.82
C ASP A 126 -1.43 -2.16 -19.36
N GLN A 127 -1.95 -3.15 -18.65
CA GLN A 127 -1.72 -3.34 -17.21
C GLN A 127 -0.24 -3.58 -16.90
N GLU A 128 0.45 -4.32 -17.76
CA GLU A 128 1.85 -4.70 -17.58
C GLU A 128 2.77 -3.50 -17.84
N VAL A 129 2.47 -2.67 -18.83
CA VAL A 129 3.18 -1.41 -19.08
C VAL A 129 3.08 -0.48 -17.87
N ILE A 130 1.87 -0.31 -17.31
CA ILE A 130 1.67 0.50 -16.11
C ILE A 130 2.47 -0.08 -14.93
N ARG A 131 2.43 -1.41 -14.75
CA ARG A 131 3.13 -2.10 -13.67
C ARG A 131 4.64 -1.87 -13.72
N GLN A 132 5.25 -2.04 -14.90
CA GLN A 132 6.68 -1.81 -15.08
C GLN A 132 7.09 -0.38 -14.73
N GLN A 133 6.27 0.60 -15.10
CA GLN A 133 6.52 2.00 -14.75
C GLN A 133 6.39 2.23 -13.23
N ALA A 134 5.33 1.74 -12.60
CA ALA A 134 5.14 1.84 -11.15
C ALA A 134 6.31 1.21 -10.37
N VAL A 135 6.74 0.01 -10.77
CA VAL A 135 7.88 -0.69 -10.14
C VAL A 135 9.18 0.08 -10.34
N ARG A 136 9.41 0.65 -11.53
CA ARG A 136 10.59 1.49 -11.80
C ARG A 136 10.62 2.72 -10.89
N ILE A 137 9.48 3.36 -10.67
CA ILE A 137 9.33 4.50 -9.75
C ILE A 137 9.71 4.07 -8.33
N ALA A 138 9.08 3.02 -7.82
CA ALA A 138 9.34 2.50 -6.46
C ALA A 138 10.82 2.10 -6.27
N LYS A 139 11.45 1.49 -7.28
CA LYS A 139 12.87 1.11 -7.24
C LYS A 139 13.81 2.30 -7.19
N ALA A 140 13.44 3.45 -7.74
CA ALA A 140 14.27 4.65 -7.73
C ALA A 140 14.19 5.47 -6.44
N LEU A 141 13.17 5.24 -5.61
CA LEU A 141 13.12 5.87 -4.29
C LEU A 141 14.28 5.37 -3.40
N PRO A 142 14.94 6.23 -2.62
CA PRO A 142 15.95 5.81 -1.66
C PRO A 142 15.33 4.98 -0.52
N ASP A 143 16.11 4.11 0.11
CA ASP A 143 15.69 3.47 1.36
C ASP A 143 15.66 4.52 2.48
N GLN A 144 14.60 4.53 3.30
CA GLN A 144 14.49 5.41 4.47
C GLN A 144 15.22 4.85 5.70
N GLU A 145 15.75 3.62 5.62
CA GLU A 145 16.38 2.88 6.72
C GLU A 145 15.46 2.69 7.95
N MET A 146 14.16 2.96 7.77
CA MET A 146 13.14 2.91 8.80
C MET A 146 11.90 2.18 8.27
N PRO A 147 11.19 1.45 9.13
CA PRO A 147 9.95 0.80 8.73
C PRO A 147 8.88 1.84 8.39
N ALA A 148 8.06 1.57 7.38
CA ALA A 148 6.95 2.45 7.01
C ALA A 148 5.97 2.61 8.19
N PHE A 149 5.40 3.80 8.36
CA PHE A 149 4.25 3.99 9.23
C PHE A 149 3.02 3.28 8.70
N TYR A 150 2.06 3.07 9.59
CA TYR A 150 0.70 2.77 9.18
C TYR A 150 0.18 3.84 8.25
N SER A 151 -0.55 3.41 7.23
CA SER A 151 -1.45 4.32 6.54
C SER A 151 -2.40 4.96 7.57
N ARG A 152 -2.34 6.29 7.68
CA ARG A 152 -3.25 7.12 8.49
C ARG A 152 -4.48 7.57 7.70
N SER A 153 -4.73 6.97 6.53
CA SER A 153 -5.98 7.19 5.83
C SER A 153 -7.15 6.64 6.65
N LEU A 154 -8.32 7.28 6.54
CA LEU A 154 -9.55 6.82 7.19
C LEU A 154 -9.84 5.35 6.81
N ALA A 155 -9.69 5.00 5.54
CA ALA A 155 -9.86 3.63 5.06
C ALA A 155 -8.91 2.64 5.75
N GLY A 156 -7.65 3.03 5.97
CA GLY A 156 -6.69 2.17 6.68
C GLY A 156 -7.02 1.99 8.16
N GLU A 157 -7.58 3.01 8.81
CA GLU A 157 -8.06 2.91 10.19
C GLU A 157 -9.28 1.99 10.29
N GLU A 158 -10.26 2.17 9.41
CA GLU A 158 -11.46 1.32 9.32
C GLU A 158 -11.08 -0.13 9.03
N PHE A 159 -10.14 -0.37 8.11
CA PHE A 159 -9.63 -1.70 7.79
C PHE A 159 -9.08 -2.41 9.03
N ARG A 160 -8.22 -1.73 9.81
CA ARG A 160 -7.65 -2.31 11.02
C ARG A 160 -8.69 -2.54 12.10
N ALA A 161 -9.68 -1.66 12.22
CA ALA A 161 -10.78 -1.84 13.17
C ALA A 161 -11.67 -3.05 12.80
N GLN A 162 -11.85 -3.30 11.49
CA GLN A 162 -12.70 -4.38 11.00
C GLN A 162 -12.00 -5.74 11.00
N TYR A 163 -10.73 -5.80 10.60
CA TYR A 163 -10.03 -7.06 10.31
C TYR A 163 -8.82 -7.33 11.21
N GLY A 164 -8.33 -6.32 11.95
CA GLY A 164 -7.17 -6.46 12.83
C GLY A 164 -7.53 -7.03 14.20
N ASP A 165 -6.63 -7.84 14.75
CA ASP A 165 -6.69 -8.14 16.18
C ASP A 165 -6.22 -6.91 16.97
N PRO A 166 -7.02 -6.37 17.91
CA PRO A 166 -6.68 -5.12 18.60
C PRO A 166 -5.33 -5.16 19.34
N LEU A 167 -4.95 -6.31 19.91
CA LEU A 167 -3.68 -6.44 20.63
C LEU A 167 -2.51 -6.50 19.66
N GLU A 168 -2.63 -7.25 18.56
CA GLU A 168 -1.60 -7.29 17.52
C GLU A 168 -1.40 -5.93 16.86
N VAL A 169 -2.48 -5.23 16.51
CA VAL A 169 -2.42 -3.88 15.95
C VAL A 169 -1.72 -2.93 16.93
N LYS A 170 -2.08 -2.97 18.22
CA LYS A 170 -1.44 -2.15 19.25
C LYS A 170 0.04 -2.48 19.45
N ARG A 171 0.41 -3.77 19.46
CA ARG A 171 1.80 -4.24 19.56
C ARG A 171 2.63 -3.67 18.42
N MET A 172 2.20 -3.89 17.20
CA MET A 172 2.91 -3.43 16.00
C MET A 172 2.99 -1.89 15.93
N GLN A 173 1.96 -1.16 16.37
CA GLN A 173 2.00 0.30 16.50
C GLN A 173 3.10 0.76 17.46
N LEU A 174 3.20 0.13 18.64
CA LEU A 174 4.23 0.47 19.62
C LEU A 174 5.63 0.12 19.12
N GLU A 175 5.82 -1.04 18.49
CA GLU A 175 7.11 -1.46 17.90
C GLU A 175 7.60 -0.46 16.84
N ARG A 176 6.71 0.01 15.95
CA ARG A 176 7.08 1.02 14.96
C ARG A 176 7.40 2.35 15.60
N ARG A 177 6.56 2.84 16.54
CA ARG A 177 6.82 4.09 17.27
C ARG A 177 8.18 4.07 17.98
N LEU A 178 8.57 2.93 18.56
CA LEU A 178 9.89 2.73 19.16
C LEU A 178 11.01 2.77 18.14
N ALA A 179 10.86 2.08 17.00
CA ALA A 179 11.86 2.06 15.93
C ALA A 179 12.16 3.46 15.39
N LEU A 180 11.16 4.35 15.43
CA LEU A 180 11.25 5.72 14.92
C LEU A 180 11.84 6.72 15.93
N GLY A 181 12.14 6.26 17.15
CA GLY A 181 12.99 6.94 18.12
C GLY A 181 12.46 8.22 18.77
N TYR A 182 11.79 9.13 18.05
CA TYR A 182 11.65 10.53 18.50
C TYR A 182 10.48 11.33 17.91
N LEU A 183 9.54 10.71 17.19
CA LEU A 183 8.46 11.46 16.52
C LEU A 183 7.20 11.73 17.37
N PHE A 184 7.22 11.39 18.67
CA PHE A 184 6.04 11.51 19.54
C PHE A 184 6.40 12.00 20.95
N ASP A 185 5.44 12.66 21.61
CA ASP A 185 5.54 13.19 22.98
C ASP A 185 5.69 12.10 24.09
N ASP A 186 5.62 10.82 23.72
CA ASP A 186 5.82 9.72 24.66
C ASP A 186 7.32 9.44 24.83
N THR A 187 7.78 9.31 26.08
CA THR A 187 9.16 8.87 26.32
C THR A 187 9.37 7.44 25.85
N LYS A 188 10.59 7.12 25.41
CA LYS A 188 10.97 5.77 24.99
C LYS A 188 10.62 4.72 26.05
N GLU A 189 10.87 5.01 27.33
CA GLU A 189 10.58 4.11 28.44
C GLU A 189 9.08 3.82 28.57
N LYS A 190 8.21 4.82 28.32
CA LYS A 190 6.76 4.64 28.33
C LYS A 190 6.31 3.72 27.20
N LEU A 191 6.87 3.89 26.01
CA LEU A 191 6.57 3.02 24.86
C LEU A 191 7.04 1.58 25.09
N GLU A 192 8.25 1.39 25.65
CA GLU A 192 8.80 0.07 25.98
C GLU A 192 7.93 -0.66 27.02
N ARG A 193 7.53 0.03 28.10
CA ARG A 193 6.64 -0.54 29.11
C ARG A 193 5.29 -0.94 28.52
N ASN A 194 4.67 -0.06 27.74
CA ASN A 194 3.38 -0.36 27.09
C ASN A 194 3.50 -1.56 26.14
N LEU A 195 4.63 -1.69 25.43
CA LEU A 195 4.86 -2.82 24.54
C LEU A 195 5.02 -4.13 25.31
N GLU A 196 5.72 -4.11 26.45
CA GLU A 196 5.87 -5.27 27.33
C GLU A 196 4.52 -5.73 27.87
N GLU A 197 3.68 -4.80 28.32
CA GLU A 197 2.32 -5.10 28.79
C GLU A 197 1.47 -5.79 27.71
N VAL A 198 1.49 -5.26 26.48
CA VAL A 198 0.75 -5.85 25.35
C VAL A 198 1.27 -7.24 24.99
N ARG A 199 2.60 -7.44 24.98
CA ARG A 199 3.22 -8.76 24.73
C ARG A 199 2.84 -9.79 25.80
N ALA A 200 2.81 -9.38 27.07
CA ALA A 200 2.38 -10.24 28.15
C ALA A 200 0.90 -10.65 28.01
N GLU A 201 0.05 -9.72 27.58
CA GLU A 201 -1.38 -9.98 27.36
C GLU A 201 -1.61 -10.96 26.20
N ILE A 202 -0.91 -10.78 25.07
CA ILE A 202 -0.95 -11.71 23.94
C ILE A 202 -0.53 -13.11 24.39
N LYS A 203 0.62 -13.23 25.07
CA LYS A 203 1.13 -14.51 25.58
C LYS A 203 0.13 -15.19 26.51
N LYS A 204 -0.49 -14.45 27.43
CA LYS A 204 -1.51 -14.98 28.34
C LYS A 204 -2.74 -15.52 27.59
N ARG A 205 -3.16 -14.84 26.52
CA ARG A 205 -4.28 -15.28 25.67
C ARG A 205 -3.94 -16.57 24.92
N GLU A 206 -2.73 -16.68 24.38
CA GLU A 206 -2.25 -17.89 23.71
C GLU A 206 -2.19 -19.08 24.67
N GLU A 207 -1.62 -18.91 25.86
CA GLU A 207 -1.57 -19.95 26.90
C GLU A 207 -2.97 -20.42 27.30
N THR A 208 -3.91 -19.48 27.43
CA THR A 208 -5.32 -19.78 27.72
C THR A 208 -5.93 -20.64 26.61
N ILE A 209 -5.77 -20.26 25.34
CA ILE A 209 -6.31 -21.02 24.20
C ILE A 209 -5.72 -22.44 24.16
N VAL A 210 -4.41 -22.59 24.35
CA VAL A 210 -3.73 -23.90 24.38
C VAL A 210 -4.29 -24.78 25.51
N SER A 211 -4.54 -24.21 26.69
CA SER A 211 -5.10 -24.96 27.81
C SER A 211 -6.51 -25.48 27.53
N PHE A 212 -7.37 -24.69 26.86
CA PHE A 212 -8.72 -25.10 26.47
C PHE A 212 -8.72 -26.22 25.41
N VAL A 213 -7.83 -26.15 24.44
CA VAL A 213 -7.71 -27.18 23.40
C VAL A 213 -7.28 -28.52 24.00
N ARG A 214 -6.33 -28.52 24.95
CA ARG A 214 -5.86 -29.75 25.63
C ARG A 214 -6.89 -30.44 26.52
N ILE A 215 -7.88 -29.70 27.02
CA ILE A 215 -8.97 -30.27 27.84
C ILE A 215 -10.05 -30.92 26.97
N SER A 216 -10.10 -30.55 25.67
CA SER A 216 -11.15 -30.98 24.74
C SER A 216 -10.73 -32.12 23.80
N THR A 217 -9.51 -32.65 23.97
CA THR A 217 -8.94 -33.79 23.23
C THR A 217 -8.70 -34.96 24.17
#